data_AF-A0A4Q3B2Y7-F1
#
_entry.id   AF-A0A4Q3B2Y7-F1
#
_cell.length_a   1.000
_cell.length_b   1.000
_cell.length_c   1.000
_cell.angle_alpha   90.00
_cell.angle_beta   90.00
_cell.angle_gamma   90.00
#
_symmetry.space_group_name_H-M   'P 1'
#
loop_
_entity.id
_entity.type
_entity.pdbx_description
1 polymer ?
#
loop_
_entity_poly.entity_id
_entity_poly.type
_entity_poly.pdbx_seq_one_letter_code
_entity_poly.pdbx_strand_id
1 'polypeptide(L)' 'YQYDERPEGYEEPVYVTIPYRRKSTRRKTGNNYTVKPGDNLSVIAKKKGTTVKAIMQKNGLKKANLKPGQKIKI' A
#
# COMPACT_ATOMS: atom_id res chain seq x y z
N TYR A 1 40.88 -5.58 -41.64
CA TYR A 1 39.65 -6.38 -41.62
C TYR A 1 39.89 -7.56 -40.70
N GLN A 2 39.67 -7.36 -39.39
CA GLN A 2 39.67 -8.46 -38.43
C GLN A 2 38.27 -9.08 -38.54
N TYR A 3 38.15 -10.26 -39.14
CA TYR A 3 36.89 -11.01 -39.06
C TYR A 3 36.84 -11.60 -37.65
N ASP A 4 35.87 -11.16 -36.86
CA ASP A 4 35.62 -11.71 -35.53
C ASP A 4 35.31 -13.20 -35.68
N GLU A 5 36.25 -14.05 -35.29
CA GLU A 5 36.12 -15.51 -35.30
C GLU A 5 35.09 -15.93 -34.25
N ARG A 6 33.81 -15.87 -34.61
CA ARG A 6 32.75 -16.45 -33.79
C ARG A 6 32.78 -17.97 -34.00
N PRO A 7 32.96 -18.77 -32.93
CA PRO A 7 32.92 -20.22 -33.06
C PRO A 7 31.56 -20.67 -33.60
N GLU A 8 31.56 -21.58 -34.57
CA GLU A 8 30.35 -22.25 -35.06
C GLU A 8 29.71 -23.00 -33.88
N GLY A 9 28.51 -22.56 -33.46
CA GLY A 9 27.84 -23.04 -32.26
C GLY A 9 27.60 -21.98 -31.19
N TYR A 10 27.98 -20.72 -31.43
CA TYR A 10 27.58 -19.61 -30.55
C TYR A 10 26.07 -19.35 -30.68
N GLU A 11 25.28 -19.84 -29.73
CA GLU A 11 23.90 -19.43 -29.53
C GLU A 11 23.86 -18.08 -28.79
N GLU A 12 23.24 -17.07 -29.38
CA GLU A 12 23.05 -15.78 -28.69
C GLU A 12 22.04 -15.93 -27.55
N PRO A 13 22.39 -15.57 -26.30
CA PRO A 13 21.43 -15.63 -25.22
C PRO A 13 20.33 -14.60 -25.48
N VAL A 14 19.09 -15.08 -25.65
CA VAL A 14 17.92 -14.22 -25.77
C VAL A 14 17.74 -13.48 -24.44
N TYR A 15 18.05 -12.18 -24.41
CA TYR A 15 17.81 -11.35 -23.24
C TYR A 15 16.30 -11.13 -23.10
N VAL A 16 15.69 -11.89 -22.20
CA VAL A 16 14.29 -11.71 -21.82
C VAL A 16 14.17 -10.33 -21.16
N THR A 17 13.71 -9.33 -21.92
CA THR A 17 13.33 -8.05 -21.33
C THR A 17 12.02 -8.25 -20.59
N ILE A 18 12.07 -8.41 -19.27
CA ILE A 18 10.87 -8.42 -18.43
C ILE A 18 10.20 -7.04 -18.61
N PRO A 19 8.97 -6.94 -19.14
CA PRO A 19 8.29 -5.66 -19.21
C PRO A 19 8.10 -5.19 -17.77
N TYR A 20 8.76 -4.09 -17.42
CA TYR A 20 8.72 -3.54 -16.07
C TYR A 20 7.27 -3.38 -15.62
N ARG A 21 6.85 -4.22 -14.66
CA ARG A 21 5.51 -4.19 -14.06
C ARG A 21 5.34 -2.85 -13.37
N ARG A 22 4.64 -1.93 -14.01
CA ARG A 22 4.31 -0.63 -13.43
C ARG A 22 3.50 -0.87 -12.15
N LYS A 23 4.12 -0.63 -11.00
CA LYS A 23 3.44 -0.56 -9.71
C LYS A 23 2.37 0.54 -9.82
N SER A 24 1.12 0.13 -9.99
CA SER A 24 -0.02 1.02 -9.88
C SER A 24 -0.05 1.54 -8.45
N THR A 25 0.37 2.80 -8.29
CA THR A 25 0.28 3.53 -7.03
C THR A 25 -1.19 3.83 -6.79
N ARG A 26 -1.87 2.89 -6.11
CA ARG A 26 -3.25 3.10 -5.68
C ARG A 26 -3.26 4.35 -4.80
N ARG A 27 -3.76 5.47 -5.33
CA ARG A 27 -3.84 6.74 -4.62
C ARG A 27 -4.58 6.48 -3.32
N LYS A 28 -3.90 6.70 -2.21
CA LYS A 28 -4.45 6.53 -0.87
C LYS A 28 -5.36 7.72 -0.64
N THR A 29 -6.61 7.65 -1.12
CA THR A 29 -7.65 8.61 -0.78
C THR A 29 -7.76 8.60 0.74
N GLY A 30 -7.37 9.70 1.37
CA GLY A 30 -7.44 9.85 2.81
C GLY A 30 -8.90 9.81 3.24
N ASN A 31 -9.38 8.63 3.63
CA ASN A 31 -10.72 8.48 4.15
C ASN A 31 -10.73 8.99 5.60
N ASN A 32 -11.07 10.26 5.76
CA ASN A 32 -11.37 10.81 7.07
C ASN A 32 -12.75 10.31 7.52
N TYR A 33 -12.89 9.99 8.80
CA TYR A 33 -14.14 9.57 9.41
C TYR A 33 -14.42 10.41 10.65
N THR A 34 -15.65 10.91 10.75
CA THR A 34 -16.15 11.57 11.94
C THR A 34 -16.81 10.53 12.81
N VAL A 35 -16.26 10.32 14.00
CA VAL A 35 -16.78 9.38 15.00
C VAL A 35 -18.19 9.81 15.40
N LYS A 36 -19.16 8.89 15.36
CA LYS A 36 -20.51 9.14 15.84
C LYS A 36 -20.67 8.71 17.31
N PRO A 37 -21.65 9.25 18.05
CA PRO A 37 -21.96 8.76 19.39
C PRO A 37 -22.23 7.25 19.35
N GLY A 38 -21.54 6.49 20.21
CA GLY A 38 -21.63 5.02 20.25
C GLY A 38 -20.67 4.27 19.32
N ASP A 39 -19.91 4.96 18.47
CA ASP A 39 -18.87 4.30 17.67
C ASP A 39 -17.63 3.98 18.52
N ASN A 40 -17.10 2.76 18.35
CA ASN A 40 -15.84 2.32 18.93
C ASN A 40 -14.77 2.11 17.85
N LEU A 41 -13.49 2.26 18.20
CA LEU A 41 -12.36 2.09 17.29
C LEU A 41 -12.39 0.72 16.58
N SER A 42 -12.76 -0.33 17.32
CA SER A 42 -12.93 -1.69 16.77
C SER A 42 -14.05 -1.79 15.73
N VAL A 43 -15.18 -1.11 15.96
CA VAL A 43 -16.33 -1.11 15.05
C VAL A 43 -16.00 -0.34 13.78
N ILE A 44 -15.38 0.83 13.93
CA ILE A 44 -14.95 1.66 12.79
C ILE A 44 -13.90 0.92 11.95
N ALA A 45 -12.92 0.28 12.61
CA ALA A 45 -11.88 -0.50 11.95
C ALA A 45 -12.49 -1.62 11.09
N LYS A 46 -13.40 -2.41 11.65
CA LYS A 46 -14.14 -3.46 10.93
C LYS A 46 -14.93 -2.90 9.75
N LYS A 47 -15.70 -1.82 9.97
CA LYS A 47 -16.53 -1.17 8.94
C LYS A 47 -15.71 -0.61 7.77
N LYS A 48 -14.44 -0.29 8.01
CA LYS A 48 -13.55 0.36 7.03
C LYS A 48 -12.47 -0.57 6.49
N GLY A 49 -12.47 -1.85 6.89
CA GLY A 49 -11.47 -2.83 6.44
C GLY A 49 -10.05 -2.48 6.88
N THR A 50 -9.88 -1.85 8.03
CA THR A 50 -8.58 -1.51 8.61
C THR A 50 -8.45 -2.10 10.01
N THR A 51 -7.31 -1.88 10.67
CA THR A 51 -7.07 -2.33 12.05
C THR A 51 -7.07 -1.16 13.02
N VAL A 52 -7.47 -1.43 14.27
CA VAL A 52 -7.41 -0.47 15.38
C VAL A 52 -5.99 0.12 15.50
N LYS A 53 -4.97 -0.74 15.41
CA LYS A 53 -3.55 -0.33 15.46
C LYS A 53 -3.19 0.61 14.31
N ALA A 54 -3.63 0.34 13.09
CA ALA A 54 -3.38 1.21 11.94
C ALA A 54 -4.03 2.58 12.12
N ILE A 55 -5.29 2.63 12.58
CA ILE A 55 -5.97 3.91 12.87
C ILE A 55 -5.23 4.65 13.99
N MET A 56 -4.86 3.97 15.08
CA MET A 56 -4.15 4.58 16.19
C MET A 56 -2.80 5.15 15.77
N GLN A 57 -2.00 4.40 15.03
CA GLN A 57 -0.72 4.87 14.49
C GLN A 57 -0.90 6.08 13.57
N LYS A 58 -1.91 6.05 12.70
CA LYS A 58 -2.20 7.14 11.75
C LYS A 58 -2.68 8.42 12.41
N ASN A 59 -3.24 8.34 13.61
CA ASN A 59 -3.77 9.47 14.37
C ASN A 59 -2.99 9.77 15.66
N GLY A 60 -1.87 9.09 15.92
CA GLY A 60 -1.08 9.25 17.15
C GLY A 60 -1.84 8.91 18.44
N LEU A 61 -2.88 8.07 18.37
CA LEU A 61 -3.71 7.74 19.53
C LEU A 61 -3.00 6.72 20.41
N LYS A 62 -2.82 7.05 21.70
CA LYS A 62 -2.21 6.14 22.70
C LYS A 62 -3.21 5.14 23.27
N LYS A 63 -4.51 5.46 23.24
CA LYS A 63 -5.59 4.61 23.74
C LYS A 63 -6.75 4.61 22.75
N ALA A 64 -7.58 3.58 22.80
CA ALA A 64 -8.76 3.47 21.95
C ALA A 64 -9.93 4.38 22.37
N ASN A 65 -9.65 5.46 23.11
CA ASN A 65 -10.66 6.37 23.64
C ASN A 65 -10.97 7.42 22.57
N LEU A 66 -12.11 7.26 21.89
CA LEU A 66 -12.61 8.20 20.88
C LEU A 66 -13.70 9.08 21.49
N LYS A 67 -13.69 10.35 21.13
CA LYS A 67 -14.79 11.27 21.47
C LYS A 67 -15.79 11.35 20.30
N PRO A 68 -17.11 11.36 20.55
CA PRO A 68 -18.08 11.67 19.52
C PRO A 68 -17.75 13.01 18.84
N GLY A 69 -17.84 13.07 17.51
CA GLY A 69 -17.45 14.23 16.71
C GLY A 69 -15.97 14.31 16.35
N GLN A 70 -15.11 13.42 16.87
CA GLN A 70 -13.69 13.40 16.55
C GLN A 70 -13.45 12.98 15.10
N LYS A 71 -12.67 13.75 14.36
CA LYS A 71 -12.20 13.39 13.01
C LYS A 71 -10.96 12.52 13.13
N ILE A 72 -11.03 11.33 12.55
CA ILE A 72 -9.91 10.38 12.50
C ILE A 72 -9.57 10.02 11.06
N LYS A 73 -8.29 9.82 10.81
CA LYS A 73 -7.74 9.31 9.55
C LYS A 73 -7.82 7.79 9.55
N ILE A 74 -8.45 7.20 8.55
CA ILE A 74 -8.51 5.74 8.34
C ILE A 74 -7.48 5.36 7.29
#